data_AF-A0A9P7AIC6-F1
#
_entry.id   AF-A0A9P7AIC6-F1
#
_cell.length_a   1.000
_cell.length_b   1.000
_cell.length_c   1.000
_cell.angle_alpha   90.00
_cell.angle_beta   90.00
_cell.angle_gamma   90.00
#
_symmetry.space_group_name_H-M   'P 1'
#
loop_
_entity.id
_entity.type
_entity.pdbx_description
1 polymer ?
#
loop_
_entity_poly.entity_id
_entity_poly.type
_entity_poly.pdbx_seq_one_letter_code
_entity_poly.pdbx_strand_id
1 'polypeptide(L)'
;MGRRKTCIKNRLKNLHKNPPKVKSQAPELVKLYRSGPRVHKMEDMEKHVSACLDDIPLLQIRRYANRSARFMDAYTKGLTGPQAVWATRKYHGHRVVPNSILEALDTAGKI
;
A
#
# COMPACT_ATOMS: atom_id res chain seq x y z
N MET A 1 -26.40 -41.21 7.06
CA MET A 1 -25.19 -41.24 6.20
C MET A 1 -25.49 -40.60 4.85
N GLY A 2 -24.62 -39.71 4.33
CA GLY A 2 -24.35 -39.68 2.87
C GLY A 2 -24.55 -38.40 2.04
N ARG A 3 -25.21 -37.32 2.48
CA ARG A 3 -25.63 -36.24 1.53
C ARG A 3 -25.23 -34.79 1.86
N ARG A 4 -24.15 -34.55 2.61
CA ARG A 4 -23.59 -33.18 2.79
C ARG A 4 -22.11 -33.03 2.43
N LYS A 5 -21.40 -34.13 2.12
CA LYS A 5 -19.96 -34.10 1.79
C LYS A 5 -19.66 -33.89 0.29
N THR A 6 -20.67 -33.79 -0.58
CA THR A 6 -20.47 -33.65 -2.04
C THR A 6 -20.35 -32.18 -2.48
N CYS A 7 -21.02 -31.23 -1.83
CA CYS A 7 -20.93 -29.80 -2.21
C CYS A 7 -19.57 -29.16 -1.87
N ILE A 8 -18.97 -29.46 -0.71
CA ILE A 8 -17.66 -28.89 -0.34
C ILE A 8 -16.54 -29.49 -1.21
N LYS A 9 -16.62 -30.80 -1.50
CA LYS A 9 -15.62 -31.48 -2.33
C LYS A 9 -15.62 -30.99 -3.78
N ASN A 10 -16.78 -30.63 -4.34
CA ASN A 10 -16.85 -30.08 -5.69
C ASN A 10 -16.46 -28.59 -5.78
N ARG A 11 -16.52 -27.84 -4.66
CA ARG A 11 -16.00 -26.46 -4.59
C ARG A 11 -14.47 -26.43 -4.55
N LEU A 12 -13.85 -27.40 -3.86
CA LEU A 12 -12.40 -27.56 -3.79
C LEU A 12 -11.77 -28.05 -5.11
N LYS A 13 -12.49 -28.84 -5.91
CA LYS A 13 -12.01 -29.36 -7.20
C LYS A 13 -11.93 -28.32 -8.32
N ASN A 14 -12.57 -27.17 -8.18
CA ASN A 14 -12.59 -26.10 -9.20
C ASN A 14 -11.76 -24.87 -8.84
N LEU A 15 -11.10 -24.85 -7.67
CA LEU A 15 -10.25 -23.72 -7.24
C LEU A 15 -8.83 -23.75 -7.85
N HIS A 16 -8.47 -24.79 -8.62
CA HIS A 16 -7.10 -25.01 -9.09
C HIS A 16 -6.92 -25.01 -10.63
N LYS A 17 -7.93 -24.58 -11.40
CA LYS A 17 -7.87 -24.63 -12.88
C LYS A 17 -7.35 -23.37 -13.57
N ASN A 18 -6.59 -22.54 -12.84
CA ASN A 18 -5.56 -21.60 -13.32
C ASN A 18 -5.46 -20.49 -12.26
N PRO A 19 -4.53 -20.58 -11.30
CA PRO A 19 -4.22 -19.39 -10.52
C PRO A 19 -3.77 -18.30 -11.52
N PRO A 20 -4.28 -17.06 -11.45
CA PRO A 20 -3.63 -15.98 -12.18
C PRO A 20 -2.17 -16.01 -11.75
N LYS A 21 -1.24 -15.96 -12.69
CA LYS A 21 0.19 -15.81 -12.39
C LYS A 21 0.34 -14.55 -11.57
N VAL A 22 0.24 -14.67 -10.24
CA VAL A 22 0.65 -13.61 -9.33
C VAL A 22 2.15 -13.62 -9.47
N LYS A 23 2.65 -12.83 -10.42
CA LYS A 23 4.08 -12.57 -10.54
C LYS A 23 4.51 -12.12 -9.15
N SER A 24 5.20 -13.02 -8.46
CA SER A 24 5.81 -12.80 -7.17
C SER A 24 6.95 -11.82 -7.36
N GLN A 25 6.63 -10.55 -7.58
CA GLN A 25 7.62 -9.50 -7.72
C GLN A 25 7.01 -8.20 -7.19
N ALA A 26 7.05 -8.04 -5.88
CA ALA A 26 7.12 -6.70 -5.31
C ALA A 26 8.36 -6.71 -4.40
N PRO A 27 9.33 -5.80 -4.61
CA PRO A 27 9.03 -4.37 -4.68
C PRO A 27 9.92 -3.58 -5.67
N GLU A 28 9.47 -3.24 -6.89
CA GLU A 28 10.27 -2.39 -7.80
C GLU A 28 9.50 -1.36 -8.65
N LEU A 29 8.29 -0.95 -8.27
CA LEU A 29 7.48 -0.08 -9.15
C LEU A 29 7.97 1.37 -9.26
N VAL A 30 8.60 1.92 -8.20
CA VAL A 30 9.30 3.22 -8.32
C VAL A 30 10.59 3.06 -9.15
N LYS A 31 11.13 1.83 -9.23
CA LYS A 31 12.24 1.57 -10.13
C LYS A 31 11.77 1.60 -11.57
N LEU A 32 10.61 1.03 -11.93
CA LEU A 32 10.20 0.91 -13.35
C LEU A 32 10.34 2.20 -14.18
N TYR A 33 9.82 3.34 -13.68
CA TYR A 33 10.00 4.64 -14.35
C TYR A 33 11.45 5.13 -14.31
N ARG A 34 12.15 4.99 -13.17
CA ARG A 34 13.54 5.44 -12.99
C ARG A 34 14.59 4.54 -13.64
N SER A 35 14.26 3.29 -13.91
CA SER A 35 15.08 2.26 -14.55
C SER A 35 14.73 2.08 -16.02
N GLY A 36 13.71 2.80 -16.50
CA GLY A 36 13.34 2.84 -17.91
C GLY A 36 14.40 3.55 -18.76
N PRO A 37 14.30 3.42 -20.09
CA PRO A 37 15.14 4.19 -21.01
C PRO A 37 14.89 5.69 -20.81
N ARG A 38 15.97 6.48 -20.89
CA ARG A 38 15.85 7.94 -20.84
C ARG A 38 15.19 8.41 -22.15
N VAL A 39 13.96 8.91 -22.03
CA VAL A 39 13.19 9.48 -23.13
C VAL A 39 13.29 11.00 -23.11
N HIS A 40 13.39 11.61 -24.29
CA HIS A 40 13.56 13.07 -24.46
C HIS A 40 12.37 13.74 -25.16
N LYS A 41 11.54 12.95 -25.85
CA LYS A 41 10.33 13.41 -26.51
C LYS A 41 9.14 13.28 -25.58
N MET A 42 8.22 14.24 -25.63
CA MET A 42 7.06 14.26 -24.75
C MET A 42 6.14 13.06 -24.99
N GLU A 43 5.88 12.70 -26.25
CA GLU A 43 4.96 11.60 -26.58
C GLU A 43 5.46 10.26 -26.05
N ASP A 44 6.78 10.04 -26.12
CA ASP A 44 7.41 8.83 -25.60
C ASP A 44 7.38 8.79 -24.07
N MET A 45 7.51 9.95 -23.41
CA MET A 45 7.41 10.08 -21.96
C MET A 45 5.99 9.79 -21.46
N GLU A 46 4.96 10.32 -22.12
CA GLU A 46 3.56 10.08 -21.77
C GLU A 46 3.18 8.59 -21.89
N LYS A 47 3.58 7.94 -22.99
CA LYS A 47 3.38 6.50 -23.18
C LYS A 47 4.09 5.68 -22.11
N HIS A 48 5.32 6.07 -21.77
CA HIS A 48 6.10 5.37 -20.75
C HIS A 48 5.47 5.50 -19.36
N VAL A 49 5.02 6.70 -18.98
CA VAL A 49 4.32 6.94 -17.72
C VAL A 49 3.01 6.14 -17.67
N SER A 50 2.22 6.15 -18.74
CA SER A 50 0.95 5.41 -18.81
C SER A 50 1.17 3.91 -18.62
N ALA A 51 2.14 3.33 -19.33
CA ALA A 51 2.50 1.91 -19.18
C ALA A 51 2.98 1.58 -17.76
N CYS A 52 3.74 2.48 -17.12
CA CYS A 52 4.17 2.28 -15.73
C CYS A 52 2.99 2.30 -14.75
N LEU A 53 2.00 3.16 -14.96
CA LEU A 53 0.81 3.27 -14.10
C LEU A 53 -0.10 2.04 -14.25
N ASP A 54 -0.27 1.53 -15.47
CA ASP A 54 -1.08 0.34 -15.74
C ASP A 54 -0.51 -0.94 -15.12
N ASP A 55 0.82 -1.04 -15.00
CA ASP A 55 1.49 -2.19 -14.37
C ASP A 55 1.41 -2.18 -12.83
N ILE A 56 0.95 -1.08 -12.21
CA ILE A 56 0.88 -0.98 -10.74
C ILE A 56 -0.18 -1.95 -10.19
N PRO A 57 0.20 -2.92 -9.34
CA PRO A 57 -0.75 -3.81 -8.72
C PRO A 57 -1.61 -3.05 -7.72
N LEU A 58 -2.90 -3.38 -7.70
CA LEU A 58 -3.91 -2.78 -6.83
C LEU A 58 -3.52 -2.78 -5.33
N LEU A 59 -2.81 -3.82 -4.88
CA LEU A 59 -2.31 -3.90 -3.51
C LEU A 59 -1.36 -2.73 -3.16
N GLN A 60 -0.53 -2.31 -4.09
CA GLN A 60 0.41 -1.21 -3.90
C GLN A 60 -0.35 0.12 -3.78
N ILE A 61 -1.33 0.36 -4.66
CA ILE A 61 -2.21 1.55 -4.59
C ILE A 61 -2.87 1.63 -3.21
N ARG A 62 -3.44 0.52 -2.74
CA ARG A 62 -4.07 0.44 -1.40
C ARG A 62 -3.08 0.71 -0.28
N ARG A 63 -1.85 0.19 -0.36
CA ARG A 63 -0.79 0.44 0.64
C ARG A 63 -0.40 1.91 0.70
N TYR A 64 -0.24 2.57 -0.46
CA TYR A 64 0.04 4.00 -0.53
C TYR A 64 -1.12 4.84 0.01
N ALA A 65 -2.35 4.58 -0.43
CA ALA A 65 -3.53 5.28 0.07
C ALA A 65 -3.68 5.16 1.60
N ASN A 66 -3.52 3.96 2.14
CA ASN A 66 -3.55 3.72 3.59
C ASN A 66 -2.43 4.45 4.33
N ARG A 67 -1.21 4.50 3.75
CA ARG A 67 -0.10 5.25 4.33
C ARG A 67 -0.40 6.74 4.35
N SER A 68 -0.87 7.30 3.24
CA SER A 68 -1.26 8.71 3.14
C SER A 68 -2.36 9.08 4.13
N ALA A 69 -3.37 8.23 4.30
CA ALA A 69 -4.44 8.44 5.29
C ALA A 69 -3.91 8.59 6.72
N ARG A 70 -2.89 7.82 7.11
CA ARG A 70 -2.27 7.93 8.44
C ARG A 70 -1.51 9.25 8.63
N PHE A 71 -0.84 9.73 7.59
CA PHE A 71 -0.19 11.04 7.63
C PHE A 71 -1.21 12.17 7.68
N MET A 72 -2.29 12.09 6.90
CA MET A 72 -3.38 13.05 6.96
C MET A 72 -3.99 13.12 8.37
N ASP A 73 -4.28 11.98 8.99
CA ASP A 73 -4.79 11.92 10.37
C ASP A 73 -3.83 12.57 11.39
N ALA A 74 -2.53 12.35 11.24
CA ALA A 74 -1.52 13.00 12.08
C ALA A 74 -1.50 14.53 11.88
N TYR A 75 -1.57 15.02 10.63
CA TYR A 75 -1.60 16.45 10.34
C TYR A 75 -2.88 17.12 10.82
N THR A 76 -4.04 16.47 10.68
CA THR A 76 -5.31 16.97 11.23
C THR A 76 -5.25 17.16 12.76
N LYS A 77 -4.39 16.40 13.43
CA LYS A 77 -4.13 16.51 14.89
C LYS A 77 -3.04 17.51 15.25
N GLY A 78 -2.50 18.26 14.29
CA GLY A 78 -1.50 19.31 14.54
C GLY A 78 -0.07 18.82 14.70
N LEU A 79 0.25 17.58 14.27
CA LEU A 79 1.63 17.08 14.36
C LEU A 79 2.52 17.71 13.30
N THR A 80 3.76 18.01 13.67
CA THR A 80 4.80 18.42 12.70
C THR A 80 5.27 17.23 11.85
N GLY A 81 5.99 17.49 10.76
CA GLY A 81 6.52 16.42 9.88
C GLY A 81 7.31 15.33 10.61
N PRO A 82 8.33 15.67 11.44
CA PRO A 82 9.07 14.69 12.23
C PRO A 82 8.18 13.90 13.20
N GLN A 83 7.24 14.57 13.87
CA GLN A 83 6.30 13.95 14.80
C GLN A 83 5.34 12.98 14.09
N ALA A 84 4.81 13.37 12.93
CA ALA A 84 3.96 12.51 12.11
C ALA A 84 4.69 11.25 11.63
N VAL A 85 5.97 11.37 11.23
CA VAL A 85 6.80 10.21 10.90
C VAL A 85 6.98 9.28 12.11
N TRP A 86 7.21 9.84 13.30
CA TRP A 86 7.31 9.04 14.51
C TRP A 86 5.99 8.36 14.87
N ALA A 87 4.87 9.09 14.85
CA ALA A 87 3.54 8.59 15.19
C ALA A 87 3.11 7.47 14.23
N THR A 88 3.31 7.65 12.92
CA THR A 88 2.99 6.62 11.92
C THR A 88 3.83 5.34 12.07
N ARG A 89 5.07 5.45 12.57
CA ARG A 89 5.92 4.29 12.91
C ARG A 89 5.46 3.61 14.20
N LYS A 90 5.19 4.40 15.26
CA LYS A 90 4.78 3.89 16.57
C LYS A 90 3.42 3.18 16.49
N TYR A 91 2.49 3.75 15.74
CA TYR A 91 1.10 3.27 15.61
C TYR A 91 0.87 2.57 14.27
N HIS A 92 1.87 1.91 13.69
CA HIS A 92 1.72 1.24 12.37
C HIS A 92 0.61 0.17 12.37
N GLY A 93 0.31 -0.48 13.50
CA GLY A 93 -0.81 -1.42 13.62
C GLY A 93 -2.18 -0.73 13.65
N HIS A 94 -2.23 0.49 14.13
CA HIS A 94 -3.46 1.26 14.26
C HIS A 94 -3.72 2.06 12.96
N ARG A 95 -4.99 2.27 12.64
CA ARG A 95 -5.39 3.10 11.49
C ARG A 95 -5.61 4.55 11.86
N VAL A 96 -5.58 4.86 13.15
CA VAL A 96 -5.84 6.18 13.74
C VAL A 96 -4.79 6.42 14.82
N VAL A 97 -4.22 7.62 14.82
CA VAL A 97 -3.32 8.10 15.87
C VAL A 97 -4.16 8.48 17.09
N PRO A 98 -3.81 8.09 18.34
CA PRO A 98 -4.61 8.50 19.50
C PRO A 98 -4.62 10.03 19.69
N ASN A 99 -5.69 10.59 20.26
CA ASN A 99 -5.80 12.03 20.46
C ASN A 99 -4.78 12.57 21.49
N SER A 100 -4.34 11.73 22.44
CA SER A 100 -3.31 12.06 23.43
C SER A 100 -1.87 12.01 22.89
N ILE A 101 -1.70 11.90 21.56
CA ILE A 101 -0.38 11.80 20.93
C ILE A 101 0.49 13.05 21.17
N LEU A 102 -0.12 14.24 21.24
CA LEU A 102 0.61 15.49 21.48
C LEU A 102 1.21 15.52 22.88
N GLU A 103 0.43 15.14 23.90
CA GLU A 103 0.89 15.01 25.29
C GLU A 103 2.03 13.98 25.41
N ALA A 104 1.88 12.84 24.70
CA ALA A 104 2.91 11.81 24.67
C ALA A 104 4.20 12.27 23.97
N LEU A 105 4.12 13.19 23.01
CA LEU A 105 5.26 13.77 22.30
C LEU A 105 5.96 14.85 23.11
N ASP A 106 5.20 15.69 23.81
CA ASP A 106 5.69 16.72 24.73
C ASP A 106 6.45 16.08 25.91
N THR A 107 5.83 15.08 26.54
CA THR A 107 6.45 14.29 27.62
C THR A 107 7.73 13.56 27.15
N ALA A 108 7.79 13.17 25.87
CA ALA A 108 8.94 12.48 25.30
C ALA A 108 10.09 13.43 24.87
N GLY A 109 9.92 14.74 25.02
CA GLY A 109 10.91 15.74 24.59
C GLY A 109 11.18 15.72 23.08
N LYS A 110 10.22 15.25 22.28
CA LYS A 110 10.33 15.15 20.81
C LYS A 110 9.61 16.31 20.12
N ILE A 111 9.99 17.51 20.55
CA ILE A 111 9.64 18.77 19.89
C ILE A 111 10.65 19.02 18.77
#